data_AF-A0A4Y2JEQ8-F1
#
_entry.id   AF-A0A4Y2JEQ8-F1
#
_cell.length_a   1.000
_cell.length_b   1.000
_cell.length_c   1.000
_cell.angle_alpha   90.00
_cell.angle_beta   90.00
_cell.angle_gamma   90.00
#
_symmetry.space_group_name_H-M   'P 1'
#
loop_
_entity.id
_entity.type
_entity.pdbx_description
1 polymer ?
#
loop_
_entity_poly.entity_id
_entity_poly.type
_entity_poly.pdbx_seq_one_letter_code
_entity_poly.pdbx_strand_id
1 'polypeptide(L)'
;DAISNHDGSAFYAVDQPNQAGGERTARSGGWWLNSRETSSLNGLNLYKTDKVGSGEGINWYTFGGSKTSLQATEIKIRPKKFQGSPENVANP
;
A
#
# COMPACT_ATOMS: atom_id res chain seq x y z
N ASP A 1 -9.11 6.11 6.61
CA ASP A 1 -7.79 5.91 5.96
C ASP A 1 -7.93 4.76 4.93
N ALA A 2 -6.86 4.37 4.22
CA ALA A 2 -6.91 3.31 3.20
C ALA A 2 -6.07 2.06 3.55
N ILE A 3 -5.60 1.94 4.80
CA ILE A 3 -4.68 0.89 5.26
C ILE A 3 -5.16 0.14 6.51
N SER A 4 -5.94 0.77 7.39
CA SER A 4 -6.40 0.19 8.65
C SER A 4 -7.30 -1.03 8.46
N ASN A 5 -8.05 -1.11 7.36
CA ASN A 5 -8.81 -2.32 7.03
C ASN A 5 -7.93 -3.50 6.59
N HIS A 6 -6.65 -3.28 6.28
CA HIS A 6 -5.69 -4.33 5.98
C HIS A 6 -5.03 -4.88 7.26
N ASP A 7 -5.29 -4.28 8.43
CA ASP A 7 -4.78 -4.77 9.72
C ASP A 7 -5.22 -6.21 9.98
N GLY A 8 -4.31 -7.00 10.54
CA GLY A 8 -4.49 -8.44 10.79
C GLY A 8 -4.59 -9.33 9.54
N SER A 9 -4.55 -8.78 8.31
CA SER A 9 -4.59 -9.58 7.08
C SER A 9 -3.24 -10.27 6.84
N ALA A 10 -3.26 -11.48 6.29
CA ALA A 10 -2.04 -12.16 5.87
C ALA A 10 -1.41 -11.46 4.67
N PHE A 11 -0.08 -11.53 4.57
CA PHE A 11 0.62 -11.04 3.39
C PHE A 11 0.42 -12.00 2.22
N TYR A 12 -0.03 -11.47 1.08
CA TYR A 12 -0.17 -12.19 -0.18
C TYR A 12 1.09 -12.04 -1.02
N ALA A 13 1.52 -13.12 -1.68
CA ALA A 13 2.41 -13.10 -2.83
C ALA A 13 1.90 -14.12 -3.88
N VAL A 14 2.32 -13.97 -5.14
CA VAL A 14 1.82 -14.84 -6.23
C VAL A 14 2.10 -16.32 -5.98
N ASP A 15 3.24 -16.64 -5.40
CA ASP A 15 3.69 -17.98 -5.02
C ASP A 15 3.19 -18.41 -3.63
N GLN A 16 2.70 -17.46 -2.82
CA GLN A 16 2.17 -17.69 -1.47
C GLN A 16 0.90 -16.89 -1.25
N PRO A 17 -0.23 -17.33 -1.84
CA PRO A 17 -1.45 -16.54 -1.83
C PRO A 17 -2.03 -16.35 -0.41
N ASN A 18 -1.73 -17.24 0.54
CA ASN A 18 -2.18 -17.13 1.95
C ASN A 18 -3.67 -16.76 2.13
N GLN A 19 -4.52 -17.11 1.16
CA GLN A 19 -5.94 -16.73 1.14
C GLN A 19 -6.79 -17.83 1.77
N ALA A 20 -7.49 -17.49 2.85
CA ALA A 20 -8.63 -18.25 3.33
C ALA A 20 -9.86 -17.93 2.46
N GLY A 21 -9.86 -18.40 1.21
CA GLY A 21 -11.04 -18.34 0.33
C GLY A 21 -10.85 -17.54 -0.96
N GLY A 22 -10.81 -18.28 -2.07
CA GLY A 22 -11.37 -18.05 -3.41
C GLY A 22 -11.28 -16.70 -4.16
N GLU A 23 -11.21 -15.56 -3.47
CA GLU A 23 -11.22 -14.25 -4.11
C GLU A 23 -9.81 -13.85 -4.52
N ARG A 24 -9.43 -14.32 -5.72
CA ARG A 24 -8.33 -13.75 -6.49
C ARG A 24 -8.71 -12.33 -6.90
N THR A 25 -8.53 -11.38 -5.99
CA THR A 25 -8.56 -9.98 -6.36
C THR A 25 -7.40 -9.75 -7.32
N ALA A 26 -7.70 -9.21 -8.50
CA ALA A 26 -6.76 -9.04 -9.61
C ALA A 26 -5.77 -7.91 -9.30
N ARG A 27 -5.03 -8.04 -8.20
CA ARG A 27 -4.03 -7.07 -7.76
C ARG A 27 -2.64 -7.60 -7.98
N SER A 28 -1.82 -6.74 -8.55
CA SER A 28 -0.41 -6.99 -8.72
C SER A 28 0.37 -6.66 -7.45
N GLY A 29 1.48 -7.36 -7.26
CA GLY A 29 2.39 -7.18 -6.14
C GLY A 29 1.95 -7.80 -4.83
N GLY A 30 2.91 -7.97 -3.91
CA GLY A 30 2.62 -8.51 -2.59
C GLY A 30 2.05 -7.43 -1.66
N TRP A 31 0.96 -7.74 -0.98
CA TRP A 31 0.27 -6.80 -0.07
C TRP A 31 -0.48 -7.56 1.02
N TRP A 32 -0.81 -6.89 2.11
CA TRP A 32 -1.75 -7.42 3.10
C TRP A 32 -3.15 -7.38 2.50
N LEU A 33 -3.58 -8.45 1.83
CA LEU A 33 -4.76 -8.42 0.95
C LEU A 33 -6.05 -8.65 1.74
N ASN A 34 -7.11 -7.93 1.37
CA ASN A 34 -8.47 -8.12 1.87
C ASN A 34 -9.49 -7.86 0.74
N SER A 35 -10.77 -8.14 0.99
CA SER A 35 -11.86 -7.93 0.03
C SER A 35 -12.23 -6.45 -0.21
N ARG A 36 -11.69 -5.52 0.59
CA ARG A 36 -11.99 -4.08 0.48
C ARG A 36 -11.06 -3.34 -0.46
N GLU A 37 -9.87 -3.87 -0.70
CA GLU A 37 -9.03 -3.42 -1.81
C GLU A 37 -8.72 -1.91 -1.80
N THR A 38 -8.48 -1.31 -0.64
CA THR A 38 -8.37 0.16 -0.52
C THR A 38 -6.97 0.71 -0.81
N SER A 39 -5.92 -0.10 -0.76
CA SER A 39 -4.57 0.30 -1.13
C SER A 39 -3.76 -0.84 -1.73
N SER A 40 -2.73 -0.49 -2.50
CA SER A 40 -1.60 -1.36 -2.84
C SER A 40 -0.43 -0.47 -3.24
N LEU A 41 0.55 -0.32 -2.35
CA LEU A 41 1.77 0.44 -2.67
C LEU A 41 2.81 -0.38 -3.44
N ASN A 42 2.59 -1.70 -3.53
CA ASN A 42 3.41 -2.64 -4.28
C ASN A 42 2.79 -3.02 -5.64
N GLY A 43 1.74 -2.31 -6.09
CA GLY A 43 1.14 -2.51 -7.41
C GLY A 43 2.10 -2.21 -8.56
N LEU A 44 1.67 -2.50 -9.79
CA LEU A 44 2.43 -2.14 -11.00
C LEU A 44 2.63 -0.62 -11.05
N ASN A 45 3.82 -0.17 -11.44
CA ASN A 45 4.01 1.24 -11.76
C ASN A 45 3.41 1.54 -13.14
N LEU A 46 2.18 2.04 -13.13
CA LEU A 46 1.39 2.37 -14.32
C LEU A 46 1.24 3.88 -14.51
N TYR A 47 2.03 4.69 -13.80
CA TYR A 47 1.96 6.14 -13.88
C TYR A 47 2.20 6.60 -15.33
N LYS A 48 1.26 7.39 -15.86
CA LYS A 48 1.24 7.88 -17.27
C LYS A 48 1.18 6.77 -18.33
N THR A 49 0.76 5.56 -17.98
CA THR A 49 0.44 4.51 -18.96
C THR A 49 -1.05 4.52 -19.30
N ASP A 50 -1.42 3.91 -20.42
CA ASP A 50 -2.79 3.64 -20.83
C ASP A 50 -3.51 2.64 -19.90
N LYS A 51 -2.76 1.84 -19.15
CA LYS A 51 -3.29 0.82 -18.23
C LYS A 51 -3.64 1.33 -16.83
N VAL A 52 -3.48 2.62 -16.54
CA VAL A 52 -3.70 3.20 -15.18
C VAL A 52 -5.09 2.90 -14.60
N GLY A 53 -6.10 2.66 -15.45
CA GLY A 53 -7.45 2.31 -15.04
C GLY A 53 -7.68 0.83 -14.69
N SER A 54 -6.67 -0.05 -14.78
CA SER A 54 -6.84 -1.50 -14.58
C SER A 54 -7.12 -1.89 -13.13
N GLY A 55 -6.76 -1.03 -12.17
CA GLY A 55 -6.80 -1.35 -10.73
C GLY A 55 -5.57 -2.10 -10.22
N GLU A 56 -4.61 -2.41 -11.08
CA GLU A 56 -3.37 -3.11 -10.73
C GLU A 56 -2.23 -2.15 -10.33
N GLY A 57 -2.47 -0.84 -10.47
CA GLY A 57 -1.48 0.20 -10.23
C GLY A 57 -1.18 0.45 -8.76
N ILE A 58 -0.16 1.27 -8.50
CA ILE A 58 0.18 1.77 -7.15
C ILE A 58 -0.94 2.70 -6.66
N ASN A 59 -1.80 2.26 -5.75
CA ASN A 59 -3.02 3.00 -5.41
C ASN A 59 -3.22 3.24 -3.91
N TRP A 60 -3.96 4.32 -3.62
CA TRP A 60 -4.40 4.71 -2.28
C TRP A 60 -5.77 5.35 -2.37
N TYR A 61 -6.81 4.62 -1.97
CA TYR A 61 -8.21 4.97 -2.21
C TYR A 61 -8.59 6.37 -1.72
N THR A 62 -8.19 6.74 -0.49
CA THR A 62 -8.54 8.05 0.11
C THR A 62 -7.72 9.22 -0.43
N PHE A 63 -6.87 9.01 -1.44
CA PHE A 63 -6.07 10.06 -2.08
C PHE A 63 -6.30 10.09 -3.59
N GLY A 64 -5.88 9.05 -4.31
CA GLY A 64 -5.95 8.98 -5.77
C GLY A 64 -7.03 8.04 -6.32
N GLY A 65 -7.84 7.42 -5.46
CA GLY A 65 -8.79 6.38 -5.83
C GLY A 65 -8.13 5.00 -6.04
N SER A 66 -8.94 3.98 -6.35
CA SER A 66 -8.50 2.60 -6.57
C SER A 66 -8.02 2.32 -8.00
N LYS A 67 -8.43 3.12 -8.98
CA LYS A 67 -8.05 3.01 -10.40
C LYS A 67 -7.05 4.11 -10.76
N THR A 68 -5.90 4.06 -10.11
CA THR A 68 -4.80 5.02 -10.29
C THR A 68 -3.45 4.33 -10.20
N SER A 69 -2.40 5.07 -10.52
CA SER A 69 -1.04 4.70 -10.18
C SER A 69 -0.28 5.94 -9.75
N LEU A 70 0.11 5.98 -8.47
CA LEU A 70 0.98 7.01 -7.92
C LEU A 70 2.36 6.93 -8.60
N GLN A 71 2.96 8.10 -8.86
CA GLN A 71 4.27 8.20 -9.49
C GLN A 71 5.39 7.64 -8.61
N ALA A 72 5.29 7.86 -7.30
CA ALA A 72 6.27 7.45 -6.32
C ALA A 72 5.60 7.25 -4.97
N THR A 73 6.11 6.29 -4.19
CA THR A 73 5.62 5.96 -2.86
C THR A 73 6.77 5.51 -1.98
N GLU A 74 6.70 5.82 -0.70
CA GLU A 74 7.66 5.35 0.30
C GLU A 74 6.90 4.89 1.55
N ILE A 75 7.32 3.77 2.14
CA ILE A 75 6.87 3.36 3.48
C ILE A 75 8.07 3.53 4.41
N LYS A 76 7.91 4.39 5.42
CA LYS A 76 8.95 4.68 6.41
C LYS A 76 8.38 4.50 7.80
N ILE A 77 9.10 3.77 8.63
CA ILE A 77 8.76 3.58 10.04
C ILE A 77 9.77 4.29 10.92
N ARG A 78 9.34 4.67 12.12
CA ARG A 78 10.18 5.30 13.13
C ARG A 78 9.82 4.73 14.51
N PRO A 79 10.80 4.48 15.39
CA PRO A 79 10.51 4.03 16.75
C PRO A 79 9.57 4.99 17.48
N LYS A 80 8.62 4.45 18.24
CA LYS A 80 7.66 5.25 19.04
C LYS A 80 8.35 6.18 20.03
N LYS A 81 9.53 5.79 20.54
CA LYS A 81 10.36 6.59 21.47
C LYS A 81 11.54 7.27 20.78
N PHE A 82 11.40 7.64 19.50
CA PHE A 82 12.45 8.38 18.81
C PHE A 82 12.58 9.79 19.38
N GLN A 83 13.75 10.13 19.92
CA GLN A 83 14.02 11.42 20.56
C GLN A 83 14.66 12.45 19.63
N GLY A 84 14.87 12.13 18.34
CA GLY A 84 15.62 13.00 17.43
C GLY A 84 17.11 13.03 17.76
N SER A 85 17.91 13.59 16.86
CA SER A 85 19.28 13.99 17.20
C SER A 85 19.18 15.29 18.04
N PRO A 86 19.98 15.47 19.11
CA PRO A 86 19.94 16.65 19.98
C PRO A 86 20.03 18.00 19.25
N GLU A 87 20.59 18.05 18.04
CA GLU A 87 20.76 19.26 17.23
C GLU A 87 19.44 19.92 16.79
N ASN A 88 18.31 19.21 16.82
CA ASN A 88 16.98 19.76 16.49
C ASN A 88 16.09 19.98 17.73
N VAL A 89 16.63 19.82 18.94
CA VAL A 89 15.89 19.97 20.22
C VAL A 89 16.31 21.24 20.97
N ALA A 90 17.28 22.00 20.45
CA ALA A 90 17.70 23.27 21.02
C ALA A 90 16.85 24.44 20.47
N ASN A 91 15.66 24.62 21.03
CA ASN A 91 15.14 25.90 21.54
C ASN A 91 13.66 25.73 21.93
N PRO A 92 13.31 25.73 23.23
CA PRO A 92 11.93 25.92 23.67
C PRO A 92 11.40 27.32 23.33
#